data_AF-A0A396ZTQ0-F1
#
_entry.id   AF-A0A396ZTQ0-F1
#
_cell.length_a   1.000
_cell.length_b   1.000
_cell.length_c   1.000
_cell.angle_alpha   90.00
_cell.angle_beta   90.00
_cell.angle_gamma   90.00
#
_symmetry.space_group_name_H-M   'P 1'
#
loop_
_entity.id
_entity.type
_entity.pdbx_description
1 polymer ?
#
loop_
_entity_poly.entity_id
_entity_poly.type
_entity_poly.pdbx_seq_one_letter_code
_entity_poly.pdbx_strand_id
1 'polypeptide(L)'
;MRIEDTDQEGHAYRCFCSQERLKSLRDAAARSGSGTMYDRACLGLDAVQVAEKLARNEPHTIRLKVSEGKTTLKDLVRGYVQFDHSVIDDQVLMKSDGFPTYHLANVVDDHLMGITHVIRGEEWLSSTPKHLLLYQFLGFEPPKFSMDHVNKSGSVVNVERLRWINSKHIRRLFDDPSNKADVLAMLRPYLLDHVKNIDAFDDEFVWAAASLMKVDLERVGALPDFGPLIYYFFAPPDLEASTAVEMKANLLMPLRYHLTGMEVGASIGDTFQLLGKDVALGRLVGATSTTTTA
;
A
#
# COMPACT_ATOMS: atom_id res chain seq x y z
N MET A 1 8.31 34.32 -17.88
CA MET A 1 6.91 34.74 -18.01
C MET A 1 6.27 34.71 -16.63
N ARG A 2 5.72 35.83 -16.10
CA ARG A 2 4.92 35.78 -14.87
C ARG A 2 3.49 35.52 -15.26
N ILE A 3 2.78 34.64 -14.55
CA ILE A 3 1.36 34.36 -14.83
C ILE A 3 0.44 35.56 -14.53
N GLU A 4 0.98 36.60 -13.91
CA GLU A 4 0.31 37.87 -13.70
C GLU A 4 0.27 38.73 -14.96
N ASP A 5 1.19 38.50 -15.91
CA ASP A 5 1.32 39.24 -17.17
C ASP A 5 0.43 38.65 -18.29
N THR A 6 -0.05 37.42 -18.08
CA THR A 6 -0.79 36.64 -19.09
C THR A 6 -2.27 37.00 -19.22
N ASP A 7 -2.75 37.97 -18.41
CA ASP A 7 -4.06 38.59 -18.60
C ASP A 7 -4.17 39.21 -20.02
N GLN A 8 -3.05 39.67 -20.58
CA GLN A 8 -2.98 40.31 -21.90
C GLN A 8 -3.19 39.35 -23.07
N GLU A 9 -2.82 38.08 -22.92
CA GLU A 9 -2.97 37.05 -23.96
C GLU A 9 -4.33 36.36 -23.90
N GLY A 10 -5.14 36.66 -22.86
CA GLY A 10 -6.51 36.19 -22.75
C GLY A 10 -6.64 34.70 -22.44
N HIS A 11 -5.64 34.11 -21.77
CA HIS A 11 -5.62 32.72 -21.31
C HIS A 11 -5.85 32.56 -19.79
N ALA A 12 -5.76 33.64 -19.04
CA ALA A 12 -6.10 33.71 -17.63
C ALA A 12 -6.75 35.06 -17.30
N TYR A 13 -7.43 35.17 -16.17
CA TYR A 13 -8.04 36.42 -15.70
C TYR A 13 -8.05 36.51 -14.17
N ARG A 14 -8.13 37.74 -13.65
CA ARG A 14 -8.25 37.98 -12.21
C ARG A 14 -9.69 37.82 -11.73
N CYS A 15 -9.87 37.08 -10.65
CA CYS A 15 -11.16 36.85 -10.01
C CYS A 15 -11.16 37.41 -8.59
N PHE A 16 -12.05 38.36 -8.33
CA PHE A 16 -12.24 39.05 -7.05
C PHE A 16 -13.45 38.52 -6.26
N CYS A 17 -13.97 37.34 -6.63
CA CYS A 17 -15.10 36.74 -5.93
C CYS A 17 -14.70 36.30 -4.52
N SER A 18 -15.49 36.70 -3.52
CA SER A 18 -15.26 36.27 -2.14
C SER A 18 -15.56 34.78 -1.93
N GLN A 19 -14.99 34.21 -0.87
CA GLN A 19 -15.25 32.80 -0.52
C GLN A 19 -16.72 32.56 -0.17
N GLU A 20 -17.40 33.53 0.46
CA GLU A 20 -18.82 33.47 0.80
C GLU A 20 -19.69 33.38 -0.46
N ARG A 21 -19.36 34.18 -1.49
CA ARG A 21 -20.05 34.12 -2.79
C ARG A 21 -19.85 32.78 -3.47
N LEU A 22 -18.61 32.29 -3.51
CA LEU A 22 -18.31 31.00 -4.15
C LEU A 22 -18.98 29.84 -3.40
N LYS A 23 -19.07 29.93 -2.08
CA LYS A 23 -19.81 28.96 -1.26
C LYS A 23 -21.30 29.00 -1.57
N SER A 24 -21.93 30.17 -1.63
CA SER A 24 -23.36 30.28 -1.90
C SER A 24 -23.74 29.75 -3.29
N LEU A 25 -22.87 29.94 -4.30
CA LEU A 25 -23.03 29.35 -5.63
C LEU A 25 -22.98 27.82 -5.58
N ARG A 26 -22.02 27.24 -4.86
CA ARG A 26 -21.91 25.77 -4.70
C ARG A 26 -23.13 25.20 -3.98
N ASP A 27 -23.58 25.86 -2.90
CA ASP A 27 -24.74 25.43 -2.13
C ASP A 27 -26.03 25.52 -2.96
N ALA A 28 -26.16 26.54 -3.81
CA ALA A 28 -27.26 26.66 -4.75
C ALA A 28 -27.23 25.53 -5.80
N ALA A 29 -26.07 25.29 -6.42
CA ALA A 29 -25.90 24.24 -7.43
C ALA A 29 -26.18 22.84 -6.88
N ALA A 30 -25.74 22.55 -5.66
CA ALA A 30 -26.00 21.28 -4.97
C ALA A 30 -27.50 21.05 -4.73
N ARG A 31 -28.28 22.11 -4.45
CA ARG A 31 -29.73 22.02 -4.26
C ARG A 31 -30.49 21.83 -5.57
N SER A 32 -30.02 22.42 -6.66
CA SER A 32 -30.66 22.32 -7.99
C SER A 32 -30.22 21.11 -8.81
N GLY A 33 -29.21 20.35 -8.35
CA GLY A 33 -28.62 19.25 -9.10
C GLY A 33 -27.86 19.72 -10.35
N SER A 34 -27.54 21.01 -10.45
CA SER A 34 -26.78 21.58 -11.57
C SER A 34 -25.27 21.45 -11.32
N GLY A 35 -24.46 21.48 -12.39
CA GLY A 35 -23.00 21.43 -12.29
C GLY A 35 -22.43 22.55 -11.41
N THR A 36 -21.35 22.25 -10.68
CA THR A 36 -20.70 23.14 -9.71
C THR A 36 -19.67 24.10 -10.33
N MET A 37 -19.76 24.35 -11.64
CA MET A 37 -18.80 25.18 -12.36
C MET A 37 -18.88 26.64 -11.94
N TYR A 38 -17.75 27.33 -12.02
CA TYR A 38 -17.68 28.75 -11.76
C TYR A 38 -18.46 29.53 -12.83
N ASP A 39 -19.23 30.52 -12.38
CA ASP A 39 -20.13 31.30 -13.22
C ASP A 39 -19.44 32.40 -14.03
N ARG A 40 -18.10 32.44 -14.03
CA ARG A 40 -17.27 33.39 -14.78
C ARG A 40 -17.60 34.87 -14.50
N ALA A 41 -18.12 35.17 -13.32
CA ALA A 41 -18.58 36.53 -12.98
C ALA A 41 -17.50 37.63 -13.11
N CYS A 42 -16.22 37.27 -12.97
CA CYS A 42 -15.10 38.21 -13.13
C CYS A 42 -14.47 38.19 -14.52
N LEU A 43 -14.91 37.33 -15.44
CA LEU A 43 -14.32 37.21 -16.78
C LEU A 43 -14.54 38.47 -17.63
N GLY A 44 -15.66 39.17 -17.42
CA GLY A 44 -16.03 40.38 -18.16
C GLY A 44 -15.49 41.68 -17.57
N LEU A 45 -14.63 41.63 -16.55
CA LEU A 45 -14.03 42.85 -15.99
C LEU A 45 -13.07 43.47 -16.99
N ASP A 46 -13.20 44.76 -17.25
CA ASP A 46 -12.24 45.48 -18.09
C ASP A 46 -10.96 45.85 -17.33
N ALA A 47 -9.94 46.28 -18.07
CA ALA A 47 -8.64 46.65 -17.50
C ALA A 47 -8.73 47.78 -16.46
N VAL A 48 -9.69 48.70 -16.62
CA VAL A 48 -9.88 49.83 -15.69
C VAL A 48 -10.46 49.31 -14.36
N GLN A 49 -11.49 48.48 -14.42
CA GLN A 49 -12.10 47.85 -13.26
C GLN A 49 -11.12 46.97 -12.50
N VAL A 50 -10.30 46.19 -13.21
CA VAL A 50 -9.24 45.38 -12.60
C VAL A 50 -8.21 46.28 -11.90
N ALA A 51 -7.75 47.34 -12.56
CA ALA A 51 -6.79 48.28 -11.98
C ALA A 51 -7.32 48.97 -10.72
N GLU A 52 -8.59 49.42 -10.71
CA GLU A 52 -9.23 50.03 -9.55
C GLU A 52 -9.36 49.07 -8.35
N LYS A 53 -9.62 47.79 -8.61
CA LYS A 53 -9.69 46.75 -7.57
C LYS A 53 -8.31 46.42 -7.00
N LEU A 54 -7.31 46.33 -7.86
CA LEU A 54 -5.91 46.15 -7.44
C LEU A 54 -5.39 47.35 -6.63
N ALA A 55 -5.71 48.58 -7.04
CA ALA A 55 -5.35 49.79 -6.31
C ALA A 55 -5.96 49.84 -4.88
N ARG A 56 -7.09 49.16 -4.68
CA ARG A 56 -7.73 48.99 -3.37
C ARG A 56 -7.23 47.79 -2.56
N ASN A 57 -6.22 47.08 -3.04
CA ASN A 57 -5.71 45.84 -2.45
C ASN A 57 -6.82 44.80 -2.22
N GLU A 58 -7.81 44.72 -3.12
CA GLU A 58 -8.83 43.67 -3.02
C GLU A 58 -8.17 42.28 -3.23
N PRO A 59 -8.42 41.32 -2.32
CA PRO A 59 -7.95 39.94 -2.51
C PRO A 59 -8.51 39.35 -3.80
N HIS A 60 -7.66 38.67 -4.56
CA HIS A 60 -8.06 38.07 -5.83
C HIS A 60 -7.29 36.79 -6.09
N THR A 61 -7.80 36.00 -7.03
CA THR A 61 -7.15 34.80 -7.55
C THR A 61 -6.90 34.99 -9.04
N ILE A 62 -6.02 34.19 -9.62
CA ILE A 62 -5.85 34.10 -11.08
C ILE A 62 -6.47 32.78 -11.52
N ARG A 63 -7.40 32.82 -12.46
CA ARG A 63 -8.09 31.65 -13.00
C ARG A 63 -7.68 31.39 -14.44
N LEU A 64 -7.61 30.12 -14.81
CA LEU A 64 -7.51 29.67 -16.19
C LEU A 64 -8.78 30.09 -16.93
N LYS A 65 -8.62 30.66 -18.12
CA LYS A 65 -9.72 30.92 -19.03
C LYS A 65 -9.83 29.77 -20.02
N VAL A 66 -10.85 28.94 -19.86
CA VAL A 66 -11.10 27.85 -20.80
C VAL A 66 -11.96 28.38 -21.97
N SER A 67 -11.33 28.64 -23.11
CA SER A 67 -12.06 29.02 -24.34
C SER A 67 -12.92 27.88 -24.87
N GLU A 68 -13.92 28.17 -25.71
CA GLU A 68 -14.70 27.13 -26.39
C GLU A 68 -13.79 26.24 -27.25
N GLY A 69 -14.12 24.96 -27.35
CA GLY A 69 -13.35 24.00 -28.12
C GLY A 69 -13.33 22.62 -27.49
N LYS A 70 -12.36 21.81 -27.93
CA LYS A 70 -12.17 20.45 -27.45
C LYS A 70 -10.68 20.16 -27.28
N THR A 71 -10.32 19.48 -26.21
CA THR A 71 -8.98 18.96 -26.00
C THR A 71 -9.00 17.46 -26.22
N THR A 72 -8.13 16.96 -27.11
CA THR A 72 -7.98 15.53 -27.36
C THR A 72 -6.70 15.05 -26.70
N LEU A 73 -6.82 14.08 -25.81
CA LEU A 73 -5.73 13.40 -25.15
C LEU A 73 -5.58 12.01 -25.77
N LYS A 74 -4.36 11.66 -26.19
CA LYS A 74 -4.01 10.26 -26.43
C LYS A 74 -3.50 9.66 -25.12
N ASP A 75 -4.42 9.11 -24.33
CA ASP A 75 -4.10 8.38 -23.12
C ASP A 75 -3.65 6.97 -23.51
N LEU A 76 -2.47 6.53 -23.06
CA LEU A 76 -1.96 5.23 -23.51
C LEU A 76 -2.71 4.03 -22.88
N VAL A 77 -3.53 4.25 -21.83
CA VAL A 77 -4.41 3.23 -21.25
C VAL A 77 -5.79 3.25 -21.93
N ARG A 78 -6.41 4.43 -22.11
CA ARG A 78 -7.78 4.59 -22.62
C ARG A 78 -7.88 4.87 -24.12
N GLY A 79 -6.75 5.09 -24.80
CA GLY A 79 -6.73 5.52 -26.19
C GLY A 79 -7.05 7.01 -26.33
N TYR A 80 -7.72 7.39 -27.41
CA TYR A 80 -8.12 8.79 -27.62
C TYR A 80 -9.32 9.15 -26.74
N VAL A 81 -9.13 10.10 -25.84
CA VAL A 81 -10.17 10.69 -25.01
C VAL A 81 -10.34 12.15 -25.43
N GLN A 82 -11.55 12.55 -25.77
CA GLN A 82 -11.86 13.93 -26.14
C GLN A 82 -12.70 14.57 -25.03
N PHE A 83 -12.27 15.74 -24.57
CA PHE A 83 -12.95 16.54 -23.56
C PHE A 83 -13.51 17.79 -24.22
N ASP A 84 -14.82 17.99 -24.09
CA ASP A 84 -15.45 19.24 -24.45
C ASP A 84 -15.09 20.32 -23.43
N HIS A 85 -14.71 21.51 -23.88
CA HIS A 85 -14.33 22.58 -22.95
C HIS A 85 -15.50 23.07 -22.09
N SER A 86 -16.75 22.82 -22.51
CA SER A 86 -17.94 23.13 -21.71
C SER A 86 -18.04 22.37 -20.38
N VAL A 87 -17.30 21.27 -20.22
CA VAL A 87 -17.25 20.49 -18.98
C VAL A 87 -15.99 20.76 -18.14
N ILE A 88 -15.16 21.72 -18.54
CA ILE A 88 -13.90 22.05 -17.88
C ILE A 88 -14.05 23.41 -17.19
N ASP A 89 -13.95 23.41 -15.86
CA ASP A 89 -14.05 24.63 -15.05
C ASP A 89 -12.83 25.56 -15.20
N ASP A 90 -13.06 26.87 -15.02
CA ASP A 90 -12.04 27.92 -14.96
C ASP A 90 -11.27 27.82 -13.63
N GLN A 91 -10.32 26.87 -13.63
CA GLN A 91 -9.54 26.46 -12.48
C GLN A 91 -8.69 27.61 -11.93
N VAL A 92 -8.68 27.78 -10.60
CA VAL A 92 -7.74 28.70 -9.94
C VAL A 92 -6.31 28.19 -10.16
N LEU A 93 -5.44 29.06 -10.69
CA LEU A 93 -4.02 28.84 -10.95
C LEU A 93 -3.16 29.48 -9.86
N MET A 94 -3.51 30.70 -9.43
CA MET A 94 -2.88 31.38 -8.29
C MET A 94 -3.93 31.72 -7.24
N LYS A 95 -3.61 31.39 -5.99
CA LYS A 95 -4.39 31.76 -4.82
C LYS A 95 -4.16 33.23 -4.43
N SER A 96 -5.01 33.76 -3.56
CA SER A 96 -4.89 35.14 -3.06
C SER A 96 -3.71 35.40 -2.15
N ASP A 97 -3.08 34.33 -1.64
CA ASP A 97 -1.84 34.40 -0.87
C ASP A 97 -0.58 34.42 -1.77
N GLY A 98 -0.75 34.45 -3.09
CA GLY A 98 0.35 34.47 -4.05
C GLY A 98 0.97 33.11 -4.33
N PHE A 99 0.47 32.02 -3.73
CA PHE A 99 0.97 30.67 -4.01
C PHE A 99 0.22 30.03 -5.19
N PRO A 100 0.92 29.28 -6.06
CA PRO A 100 0.29 28.52 -7.13
C PRO A 100 -0.56 27.38 -6.57
N THR A 101 -1.58 26.99 -7.33
CA THR A 101 -2.27 25.71 -7.09
C THR A 101 -1.46 24.55 -7.66
N TYR A 102 -1.83 23.33 -7.27
CA TYR A 102 -1.24 22.11 -7.81
C TYR A 102 -1.18 22.12 -9.35
N HIS A 103 -2.23 22.58 -10.03
CA HIS A 103 -2.28 22.53 -11.49
C HIS A 103 -1.20 23.38 -12.16
N LEU A 104 -0.96 24.59 -11.66
CA LEU A 104 0.06 25.46 -12.21
C LEU A 104 1.46 24.99 -11.80
N ALA A 105 1.66 24.72 -10.51
CA ALA A 105 2.96 24.29 -10.00
C ALA A 105 3.45 23.03 -10.71
N ASN A 106 2.58 22.02 -10.84
CA ASN A 106 2.96 20.76 -11.48
C ASN A 106 3.33 20.93 -12.97
N VAL A 107 2.59 21.70 -13.76
CA VAL A 107 2.93 21.92 -15.19
C VAL A 107 4.25 22.67 -15.34
N VAL A 108 4.49 23.68 -14.49
CA VAL A 108 5.75 24.44 -14.51
C VAL A 108 6.92 23.56 -14.10
N ASP A 109 6.78 22.81 -13.00
CA ASP A 109 7.83 21.92 -12.50
C ASP A 109 8.11 20.77 -13.48
N ASP A 110 7.08 20.16 -14.07
CA ASP A 110 7.24 19.11 -15.06
C ASP A 110 8.09 19.60 -16.26
N HIS A 111 7.83 20.81 -16.74
CA HIS A 111 8.61 21.42 -17.81
C HIS A 111 10.05 21.72 -17.37
N LEU A 112 10.23 22.37 -16.22
CA LEU A 112 11.55 22.75 -15.71
C LEU A 112 12.43 21.54 -15.37
N MET A 113 11.82 20.43 -14.96
CA MET A 113 12.50 19.17 -14.66
C MET A 113 12.66 18.26 -15.89
N GLY A 114 12.15 18.64 -17.05
CA GLY A 114 12.24 17.85 -18.28
C GLY A 114 11.50 16.52 -18.18
N ILE A 115 10.36 16.49 -17.48
CA ILE A 115 9.52 15.30 -17.35
C ILE A 115 9.04 14.87 -18.74
N THR A 116 9.22 13.59 -19.05
CA THR A 116 8.83 13.02 -20.34
C THR A 116 7.54 12.19 -20.27
N HIS A 117 7.27 11.59 -19.11
CA HIS A 117 6.10 10.76 -18.87
C HIS A 117 5.51 11.04 -17.48
N VAL A 118 4.20 11.25 -17.42
CA VAL A 118 3.45 11.46 -16.17
C VAL A 118 2.62 10.22 -15.88
N ILE A 119 2.92 9.61 -14.73
CA ILE A 119 2.20 8.44 -14.19
C ILE A 119 1.39 8.90 -12.98
N ARG A 120 0.08 8.71 -13.01
CA ARG A 120 -0.83 9.12 -11.93
C ARG A 120 -2.10 8.28 -11.89
N GLY A 121 -2.82 8.34 -10.77
CA GLY A 121 -4.11 7.68 -10.59
C GLY A 121 -5.21 8.24 -11.51
N GLU A 122 -6.23 7.44 -11.77
CA GLU A 122 -7.34 7.77 -12.67
C GLU A 122 -8.16 8.97 -12.18
N GLU A 123 -8.17 9.25 -10.88
CA GLU A 123 -8.84 10.41 -10.29
C GLU A 123 -8.36 11.75 -10.89
N TRP A 124 -7.16 11.78 -11.47
CA TRP A 124 -6.60 12.96 -12.13
C TRP A 124 -6.92 13.05 -13.63
N LEU A 125 -7.60 12.07 -14.21
CA LEU A 125 -7.89 12.05 -15.65
C LEU A 125 -8.67 13.29 -16.09
N SER A 126 -9.67 13.71 -15.29
CA SER A 126 -10.48 14.93 -15.51
C SER A 126 -9.67 16.24 -15.43
N SER A 127 -8.48 16.20 -14.83
CA SER A 127 -7.56 17.33 -14.73
C SER A 127 -6.57 17.41 -15.90
N THR A 128 -6.37 16.31 -16.63
CA THR A 128 -5.48 16.27 -17.79
C THR A 128 -5.76 17.34 -18.85
N PRO A 129 -7.01 17.59 -19.27
CA PRO A 129 -7.24 18.64 -20.26
C PRO A 129 -6.89 20.04 -19.71
N LYS A 130 -7.05 20.29 -18.41
CA LYS A 130 -6.59 21.54 -17.77
C LYS A 130 -5.06 21.69 -17.86
N HIS A 131 -4.32 20.61 -17.62
CA HIS A 131 -2.87 20.61 -17.75
C HIS A 131 -2.42 20.80 -19.19
N LEU A 132 -3.04 20.12 -20.15
CA LEU A 132 -2.73 20.30 -21.58
C LEU A 132 -2.97 21.75 -22.04
N LEU A 133 -4.07 22.37 -21.60
CA LEU A 133 -4.32 23.79 -21.87
C LEU A 133 -3.24 24.68 -21.25
N LEU A 134 -2.76 24.37 -20.05
CA LEU A 134 -1.66 25.09 -19.41
C LEU A 134 -0.34 24.90 -20.15
N TYR A 135 0.01 23.69 -20.59
CA TYR A 135 1.20 23.45 -21.44
C TYR A 135 1.12 24.29 -22.71
N GLN A 136 -0.01 24.25 -23.41
CA GLN A 136 -0.24 25.05 -24.62
C GLN A 136 -0.09 26.55 -24.36
N PHE A 137 -0.73 27.05 -23.32
CA PHE A 137 -0.70 28.45 -22.92
C PHE A 137 0.72 28.90 -22.54
N LEU A 138 1.47 28.09 -21.79
CA LEU A 138 2.84 28.43 -21.40
C LEU A 138 3.86 28.22 -22.55
N GLY A 139 3.42 27.72 -23.71
CA GLY A 139 4.30 27.41 -24.85
C GLY A 139 5.21 26.20 -24.61
N PHE A 140 4.80 25.31 -23.71
CA PHE A 140 5.55 24.12 -23.32
C PHE A 140 5.08 22.89 -24.11
N GLU A 141 6.02 22.01 -24.44
CA GLU A 141 5.67 20.68 -24.96
C GLU A 141 5.17 19.79 -23.81
N PRO A 142 3.96 19.21 -23.91
CA PRO A 142 3.43 18.37 -22.85
C PRO A 142 4.13 17.00 -22.79
N PRO A 143 4.33 16.42 -21.60
CA PRO A 143 4.80 15.05 -21.46
C PRO A 143 3.72 14.06 -21.91
N LYS A 144 4.11 12.79 -22.03
CA LYS A 144 3.17 11.69 -22.26
C LYS A 144 2.49 11.28 -20.96
N PHE A 145 1.16 11.32 -20.91
CA PHE A 145 0.40 10.80 -19.77
C PHE A 145 0.14 9.30 -20.00
N SER A 146 0.88 8.40 -19.34
CA SER A 146 0.91 6.97 -19.73
C SER A 146 1.41 5.97 -18.68
N MET A 147 0.82 4.76 -18.68
CA MET A 147 1.47 3.51 -18.29
C MET A 147 1.19 2.41 -19.34
N ASP A 148 2.18 2.01 -20.13
CA ASP A 148 2.07 0.86 -21.03
C ASP A 148 2.01 -0.46 -20.23
N HIS A 149 1.25 -1.45 -20.70
CA HIS A 149 1.08 -2.79 -20.08
C HIS A 149 0.34 -2.84 -18.73
N VAL A 150 -0.38 -1.77 -18.34
CA VAL A 150 -1.24 -1.77 -17.14
C VAL A 150 -2.70 -2.08 -17.51
N ASN A 151 -3.37 -2.89 -16.68
CA ASN A 151 -4.78 -3.22 -16.89
C ASN A 151 -5.66 -1.96 -16.73
N LYS A 152 -6.66 -1.80 -17.60
CA LYS A 152 -7.60 -0.67 -17.56
C LYS A 152 -8.58 -0.77 -16.39
N SER A 153 -8.88 -1.99 -15.96
CA SER A 153 -9.76 -2.25 -14.83
C SER A 153 -9.01 -2.11 -13.52
N GLY A 154 -9.67 -1.53 -12.51
CA GLY A 154 -9.15 -1.50 -11.15
C GLY A 154 -8.82 -2.91 -10.67
N SER A 155 -7.61 -3.10 -10.15
CA SER A 155 -7.21 -4.39 -9.58
C SER A 155 -7.79 -4.55 -8.19
N VAL A 156 -8.43 -5.69 -7.92
CA VAL A 156 -8.96 -6.00 -6.59
C VAL A 156 -7.82 -6.55 -5.72
N VAL A 157 -7.63 -5.95 -4.55
CA VAL A 157 -6.68 -6.45 -3.56
C VAL A 157 -7.13 -7.82 -3.08
N ASN A 158 -6.26 -8.83 -3.24
CA ASN A 158 -6.50 -10.19 -2.76
C ASN A 158 -5.46 -10.54 -1.69
N VAL A 159 -5.93 -10.59 -0.43
CA VAL A 159 -5.08 -10.85 0.75
C VAL A 159 -4.55 -12.29 0.74
N GLU A 160 -5.36 -13.26 0.32
CA GLU A 160 -4.93 -14.66 0.24
C GLU A 160 -3.77 -14.83 -0.75
N ARG A 161 -3.90 -14.24 -1.94
CA ARG A 161 -2.84 -14.22 -2.95
C ARG A 161 -1.59 -13.47 -2.45
N LEU A 162 -1.78 -12.36 -1.74
CA LEU A 162 -0.67 -11.62 -1.13
C LEU A 162 0.10 -12.50 -0.14
N ARG A 163 -0.60 -13.17 0.78
CA ARG A 163 0.01 -14.09 1.76
C ARG A 163 0.69 -15.27 1.07
N TRP A 164 0.08 -15.83 0.03
CA TRP A 164 0.69 -16.91 -0.75
C TRP A 164 1.97 -16.47 -1.47
N ILE A 165 1.99 -15.28 -2.08
CA ILE A 165 3.21 -14.75 -2.70
C ILE A 165 4.29 -14.57 -1.63
N ASN A 166 3.92 -13.96 -0.50
CA ASN A 166 4.86 -13.66 0.57
C ASN A 166 5.44 -14.94 1.22
N SER A 167 4.64 -16.01 1.35
CA SER A 167 5.15 -17.31 1.85
C SER A 167 6.24 -17.88 0.96
N LYS A 168 6.14 -17.71 -0.37
CA LYS A 168 7.21 -18.10 -1.32
C LYS A 168 8.48 -17.27 -1.12
N HIS A 169 8.36 -15.98 -0.83
CA HIS A 169 9.51 -15.12 -0.53
C HIS A 169 10.18 -15.51 0.79
N ILE A 170 9.40 -15.72 1.85
CA ILE A 170 9.90 -16.18 3.14
C ILE A 170 10.67 -17.50 2.97
N ARG A 171 10.10 -18.48 2.28
CA ARG A 171 10.79 -19.74 2.00
C ARG A 171 12.15 -19.53 1.32
N ARG A 172 12.20 -18.68 0.29
CA ARG A 172 13.46 -18.36 -0.42
C ARG A 172 14.50 -17.74 0.51
N LEU A 173 14.08 -16.88 1.45
CA LEU A 173 14.99 -16.30 2.45
C LEU A 173 15.62 -17.40 3.32
N PHE A 174 14.84 -18.40 3.75
CA PHE A 174 15.34 -19.52 4.56
C PHE A 174 16.06 -20.62 3.76
N ASP A 175 15.96 -20.63 2.43
CA ASP A 175 16.68 -21.56 1.56
C ASP A 175 18.12 -21.09 1.28
N ASP A 176 18.42 -19.82 1.53
CA ASP A 176 19.75 -19.24 1.41
C ASP A 176 20.30 -18.82 2.79
N PRO A 177 21.26 -19.59 3.36
CA PRO A 177 21.82 -19.33 4.68
C PRO A 177 22.50 -17.96 4.85
N SER A 178 22.90 -17.27 3.77
CA SER A 178 23.49 -15.93 3.92
C SER A 178 22.48 -14.90 4.44
N ASN A 179 21.18 -15.16 4.29
CA ASN A 179 20.13 -14.28 4.80
C ASN A 179 19.84 -14.46 6.29
N LYS A 180 20.52 -15.40 6.97
CA LYS A 180 20.23 -15.77 8.36
C LYS A 180 20.16 -14.57 9.30
N ALA A 181 21.20 -13.72 9.28
CA ALA A 181 21.28 -12.57 10.17
C ALA A 181 20.11 -11.60 9.96
N ASP A 182 19.80 -11.27 8.71
CA ASP A 182 18.72 -10.33 8.36
C ASP A 182 17.34 -10.89 8.70
N VAL A 183 17.11 -12.17 8.41
CA VAL A 183 15.85 -12.85 8.74
C VAL A 183 15.62 -12.90 10.24
N LEU A 184 16.65 -13.25 11.02
CA LEU A 184 16.54 -13.29 12.48
C LEU A 184 16.29 -11.89 13.06
N ALA A 185 16.96 -10.85 12.54
CA ALA A 185 16.71 -9.47 12.94
C ALA A 185 15.26 -9.05 12.70
N MET A 186 14.66 -9.46 11.57
CA MET A 186 13.24 -9.19 11.27
C MET A 186 12.27 -10.07 12.06
N LEU A 187 12.65 -11.31 12.37
CA LEU A 187 11.78 -12.29 13.03
C LEU A 187 11.68 -12.09 14.55
N ARG A 188 12.80 -11.79 15.22
CA ARG A 188 12.89 -11.69 16.68
C ARG A 188 11.82 -10.78 17.32
N PRO A 189 11.48 -9.59 16.78
CA PRO A 189 10.42 -8.76 17.34
C PRO A 189 9.08 -9.46 17.46
N TYR A 190 8.74 -10.34 16.51
CA TYR A 190 7.47 -11.07 16.52
C TYR A 190 7.47 -12.27 17.45
N LEU A 191 8.65 -12.76 17.85
CA LEU A 191 8.76 -13.86 18.82
C LEU A 191 8.60 -13.36 20.25
N LEU A 192 8.90 -12.09 20.54
CA LEU A 192 8.81 -11.51 21.88
C LEU A 192 7.38 -11.57 22.47
N ASP A 193 6.36 -11.48 21.62
CA ASP A 193 4.95 -11.59 22.03
C ASP A 193 4.60 -12.99 22.55
N HIS A 194 5.39 -14.01 22.18
CA HIS A 194 5.16 -15.41 22.53
C HIS A 194 6.24 -15.99 23.44
N VAL A 195 7.44 -15.40 23.46
CA VAL A 195 8.63 -15.91 24.14
C VAL A 195 9.24 -14.78 24.97
N LYS A 196 9.04 -14.84 26.30
CA LYS A 196 9.46 -13.79 27.25
C LYS A 196 10.97 -13.49 27.26
N ASN A 197 11.81 -14.42 26.84
CA ASN A 197 13.26 -14.27 26.88
C ASN A 197 13.93 -14.86 25.62
N ILE A 198 13.48 -14.44 24.43
CA ILE A 198 14.01 -14.94 23.16
C ILE A 198 15.51 -14.66 22.98
N ASP A 199 16.02 -13.62 23.63
CA ASP A 199 17.44 -13.22 23.55
C ASP A 199 18.37 -14.12 24.37
N ALA A 200 17.83 -14.98 25.24
CA ALA A 200 18.62 -16.03 25.89
C ALA A 200 18.97 -17.19 24.94
N PHE A 201 18.38 -17.23 23.74
CA PHE A 201 18.62 -18.28 22.75
C PHE A 201 19.53 -17.77 21.64
N ASP A 202 20.56 -18.57 21.32
CA ASP A 202 21.48 -18.25 20.24
C ASP A 202 20.80 -18.28 18.86
N ASP A 203 21.41 -17.57 17.91
CA ASP A 203 20.89 -17.41 16.56
C ASP A 203 20.79 -18.74 15.81
N GLU A 204 21.66 -19.71 16.08
CA GLU A 204 21.61 -21.02 15.41
C GLU A 204 20.38 -21.81 15.84
N PHE A 205 20.04 -21.78 17.14
CA PHE A 205 18.85 -22.43 17.67
C PHE A 205 17.57 -21.77 17.16
N VAL A 206 17.48 -20.43 17.21
CA VAL A 206 16.31 -19.69 16.69
C VAL A 206 16.13 -19.95 15.19
N TRP A 207 17.22 -19.93 14.43
CA TRP A 207 17.21 -20.24 13.00
C TRP A 207 16.73 -21.66 12.71
N ALA A 208 17.22 -22.65 13.46
CA ALA A 208 16.82 -24.04 13.30
C ALA A 208 15.32 -24.24 13.60
N ALA A 209 14.83 -23.66 14.69
CA ALA A 209 13.42 -23.71 15.08
C ALA A 209 12.50 -23.11 13.99
N ALA A 210 12.84 -21.91 13.50
CA ALA A 210 12.11 -21.27 12.41
C ALA A 210 12.22 -22.07 11.09
N SER A 211 13.40 -22.63 10.79
CA SER A 211 13.62 -23.43 9.57
C SER A 211 12.75 -24.69 9.50
N LEU A 212 12.28 -25.22 10.62
CA LEU A 212 11.34 -26.35 10.62
C LEU A 212 9.95 -25.96 10.11
N MET A 213 9.54 -24.70 10.29
CA MET A 213 8.24 -24.19 9.85
C MET A 213 8.29 -23.54 8.46
N LYS A 214 9.47 -23.33 7.87
CA LYS A 214 9.63 -22.67 6.55
C LYS A 214 8.91 -23.38 5.40
N VAL A 215 8.62 -24.68 5.54
CA VAL A 215 7.96 -25.50 4.53
C VAL A 215 6.43 -25.50 4.64
N ASP A 216 5.88 -25.00 5.76
CA ASP A 216 4.45 -24.94 6.00
C ASP A 216 3.84 -23.68 5.37
N LEU A 217 3.77 -23.70 4.04
CA LEU A 217 3.29 -22.58 3.22
C LEU A 217 1.81 -22.25 3.43
N GLU A 218 1.05 -23.14 4.04
CA GLU A 218 -0.35 -22.92 4.40
C GLU A 218 -0.47 -22.11 5.70
N ARG A 219 0.49 -22.25 6.61
CA ARG A 219 0.47 -21.58 7.93
C ARG A 219 1.37 -20.35 8.02
N VAL A 220 2.43 -20.28 7.21
CA VAL A 220 3.38 -19.15 7.20
C VAL A 220 3.18 -18.28 5.97
N GLY A 221 2.35 -17.25 6.08
CA GLY A 221 2.17 -16.20 5.07
C GLY A 221 2.93 -14.90 5.38
N ALA A 222 3.41 -14.72 6.61
CA ALA A 222 4.16 -13.55 7.07
C ALA A 222 5.08 -13.94 8.26
N LEU A 223 6.09 -13.11 8.55
CA LEU A 223 7.01 -13.35 9.68
C LEU A 223 6.32 -13.43 11.06
N PRO A 224 5.25 -12.67 11.35
CA PRO A 224 4.52 -12.83 12.61
C PRO A 224 3.92 -14.21 12.84
N ASP A 225 3.63 -14.96 11.76
CA ASP A 225 2.99 -16.28 11.88
C ASP A 225 3.90 -17.30 12.57
N PHE A 226 5.22 -17.07 12.61
CA PHE A 226 6.17 -17.95 13.29
C PHE A 226 5.91 -18.00 14.80
N GLY A 227 5.61 -16.87 15.45
CA GLY A 227 5.43 -16.77 16.90
C GLY A 227 4.62 -17.93 17.51
N PRO A 228 3.32 -18.09 17.15
CA PRO A 228 2.49 -19.18 17.66
C PRO A 228 2.89 -20.57 17.13
N LEU A 229 3.64 -20.66 16.03
CA LEU A 229 4.07 -21.94 15.44
C LEU A 229 5.36 -22.49 16.01
N ILE A 230 6.21 -21.65 16.63
CA ILE A 230 7.53 -22.07 17.13
C ILE A 230 7.76 -21.77 18.62
N TYR A 231 6.82 -21.13 19.33
CA TYR A 231 7.02 -20.75 20.74
C TYR A 231 7.42 -21.94 21.65
N TYR A 232 6.93 -23.14 21.36
CA TYR A 232 7.18 -24.35 22.15
C TYR A 232 8.65 -24.82 22.10
N PHE A 233 9.47 -24.31 21.17
CA PHE A 233 10.92 -24.55 21.20
C PHE A 233 11.62 -23.74 22.29
N PHE A 234 11.01 -22.65 22.76
CA PHE A 234 11.63 -21.69 23.67
C PHE A 234 11.01 -21.68 25.07
N ALA A 235 9.85 -22.30 25.24
CA ALA A 235 9.16 -22.39 26.52
C ALA A 235 8.51 -23.78 26.68
N PRO A 236 8.54 -24.36 27.90
CA PRO A 236 7.82 -25.59 28.16
C PRO A 236 6.31 -25.38 27.97
N PRO A 237 5.58 -26.40 27.51
CA PRO A 237 4.13 -26.33 27.41
C PRO A 237 3.50 -26.27 28.80
N ASP A 238 2.32 -25.66 28.90
CA ASP A 238 1.49 -25.73 30.09
C ASP A 238 0.80 -27.10 30.18
N LEU A 239 1.33 -27.96 31.04
CA LEU A 239 0.80 -29.32 31.26
C LEU A 239 -0.36 -29.36 32.26
N GLU A 240 -0.67 -28.24 32.92
CA GLU A 240 -1.81 -28.13 33.84
C GLU A 240 -3.08 -27.68 33.13
N ALA A 241 -2.97 -27.23 31.86
CA ALA A 241 -4.11 -26.92 31.01
C ALA A 241 -5.05 -28.14 30.88
N SER A 242 -6.36 -27.90 30.88
CA SER A 242 -7.38 -28.96 30.81
C SER A 242 -7.15 -29.92 29.63
N THR A 243 -6.79 -29.37 28.47
CA THR A 243 -6.46 -30.16 27.28
C THR A 243 -5.27 -31.10 27.50
N ALA A 244 -4.23 -30.65 28.20
CA ALA A 244 -3.06 -31.49 28.49
C ALA A 244 -3.42 -32.65 29.43
N VAL A 245 -4.28 -32.40 30.43
CA VAL A 245 -4.78 -33.42 31.36
C VAL A 245 -5.62 -34.47 30.62
N GLU A 246 -6.51 -34.05 29.71
CA GLU A 246 -7.30 -34.96 28.87
C GLU A 246 -6.42 -35.81 27.94
N MET A 247 -5.42 -35.20 27.29
CA MET A 247 -4.52 -35.89 26.37
C MET A 247 -3.64 -36.93 27.06
N LYS A 248 -3.31 -36.75 28.34
CA LYS A 248 -2.44 -37.65 29.12
C LYS A 248 -2.92 -39.11 29.09
N ALA A 249 -4.23 -39.34 29.16
CA ALA A 249 -4.80 -40.68 29.14
C ALA A 249 -4.58 -41.41 27.81
N ASN A 250 -4.60 -40.66 26.70
CA ASN A 250 -4.47 -41.20 25.34
C ASN A 250 -3.00 -41.31 24.87
N LEU A 251 -2.06 -40.66 25.57
CA LEU A 251 -0.65 -40.60 25.20
C LEU A 251 0.16 -41.82 25.68
N LEU A 252 -0.12 -42.33 26.88
CA LEU A 252 0.76 -43.28 27.56
C LEU A 252 0.82 -44.65 26.88
N MET A 253 -0.29 -45.14 26.33
CA MET A 253 -0.34 -46.45 25.69
C MET A 253 0.44 -46.47 24.35
N PRO A 254 0.23 -45.53 23.40
CA PRO A 254 1.06 -45.47 22.19
C PRO A 254 2.56 -45.34 22.48
N LEU A 255 2.94 -44.46 23.43
CA LEU A 255 4.33 -44.34 23.85
C LEU A 255 4.88 -45.66 24.38
N ARG A 256 4.10 -46.39 25.19
CA ARG A 256 4.49 -47.71 25.69
C ARG A 256 4.80 -48.66 24.56
N TYR A 257 3.86 -48.78 23.63
CA TYR A 257 3.96 -49.75 22.55
C TYR A 257 5.20 -49.49 21.70
N HIS A 258 5.48 -48.23 21.36
CA HIS A 258 6.69 -47.90 20.60
C HIS A 258 7.99 -48.09 21.39
N LEU A 259 7.96 -47.95 22.71
CA LEU A 259 9.13 -48.16 23.55
C LEU A 259 9.41 -49.63 23.86
N THR A 260 8.38 -50.46 24.04
CA THR A 260 8.54 -51.82 24.57
C THR A 260 7.96 -52.93 23.69
N GLY A 261 7.11 -52.59 22.70
CA GLY A 261 6.33 -53.55 21.92
C GLY A 261 5.14 -54.16 22.67
N MET A 262 4.79 -53.63 23.84
CA MET A 262 3.75 -54.18 24.71
C MET A 262 2.74 -53.10 25.13
N GLU A 263 1.47 -53.47 25.29
CA GLU A 263 0.41 -52.56 25.74
C GLU A 263 0.39 -52.39 27.28
N VAL A 264 1.02 -53.30 28.02
CA VAL A 264 1.12 -53.30 29.49
C VAL A 264 2.56 -53.56 29.94
N GLY A 265 2.94 -53.08 31.12
CA GLY A 265 4.29 -53.27 31.67
C GLY A 265 4.64 -52.26 32.76
N ALA A 266 5.93 -52.16 33.07
CA ALA A 266 6.49 -51.24 34.09
C ALA A 266 6.13 -49.76 33.82
N SER A 267 6.37 -48.87 34.78
CA SER A 267 6.15 -47.43 34.58
C SER A 267 6.88 -46.92 33.33
N ILE A 268 6.21 -46.08 32.51
CA ILE A 268 6.82 -45.44 31.34
C ILE A 268 8.05 -44.64 31.75
N GLY A 269 7.95 -43.87 32.84
CA GLY A 269 9.05 -43.03 33.33
C GLY A 269 10.29 -43.86 33.68
N ASP A 270 10.12 -44.95 34.42
CA ASP A 270 11.22 -45.84 34.81
C ASP A 270 11.81 -46.55 33.59
N THR A 271 10.95 -46.93 32.63
CA THR A 271 11.38 -47.53 31.36
C THR A 271 12.25 -46.57 30.54
N PHE A 272 11.86 -45.29 30.45
CA PHE A 272 12.67 -44.26 29.79
C PHE A 272 14.02 -44.06 30.49
N GLN A 273 14.02 -43.99 31.82
CA GLN A 273 15.26 -43.81 32.59
C GLN A 273 16.22 -44.99 32.40
N LEU A 274 15.70 -46.21 32.38
CA LEU A 274 16.52 -47.42 32.24
C LEU A 274 17.03 -47.64 30.82
N LEU A 275 16.22 -47.38 29.78
CA LEU A 275 16.66 -47.48 28.38
C LEU A 275 17.69 -46.41 28.01
N GLY A 276 17.65 -45.27 28.69
CA GLY A 276 18.45 -44.11 28.34
C GLY A 276 17.90 -43.34 27.14
N LYS A 277 18.32 -42.08 27.03
CA LYS A 277 17.81 -41.11 26.04
C LYS A 277 17.95 -41.61 24.60
N ASP A 278 19.11 -42.11 24.22
CA ASP A 278 19.40 -42.44 22.82
C ASP A 278 18.57 -43.63 22.31
N VAL A 279 18.44 -44.68 23.12
CA VAL A 279 17.64 -45.86 22.78
C VAL A 279 16.15 -45.50 22.74
N ALA A 280 15.67 -44.76 23.74
CA ALA A 280 14.27 -44.36 23.80
C ALA A 280 13.88 -43.44 22.63
N LEU A 281 14.71 -42.43 22.31
CA LEU A 281 14.50 -41.57 21.16
C LEU A 281 14.60 -42.34 19.84
N GLY A 282 15.59 -43.23 19.68
CA GLY A 282 15.72 -44.04 18.47
C GLY A 282 14.48 -44.87 18.17
N ARG A 283 13.86 -45.45 19.20
CA ARG A 283 12.59 -46.20 19.08
C ARG A 283 11.41 -45.31 18.70
N LEU A 284 11.32 -44.12 19.30
CA LEU A 284 10.22 -43.18 19.02
C LEU A 284 10.34 -42.49 17.66
N VAL A 285 11.56 -42.16 17.22
CA VAL A 285 11.79 -41.58 15.90
C VAL A 285 11.41 -42.57 14.78
N GLY A 286 11.69 -43.86 14.97
CA GLY A 286 11.24 -44.91 14.04
C GLY A 286 9.71 -45.01 13.91
N ALA A 287 8.96 -44.58 14.94
CA ALA A 287 7.49 -44.55 14.93
C ALA A 287 6.93 -43.35 14.15
N THR A 288 7.67 -42.25 14.07
CA THR A 288 7.24 -41.01 13.40
C THR A 288 7.78 -40.90 11.97
N SER A 289 8.79 -41.69 11.59
CA SER A 289 9.21 -41.86 10.21
C SER A 289 8.20 -42.72 9.45
N THR A 290 7.27 -42.08 8.73
CA THR A 290 6.42 -42.75 7.74
C THR A 290 7.28 -43.34 6.61
N THR A 291 7.68 -44.60 6.76
CA THR A 291 7.99 -45.44 5.59
C THR A 291 6.71 -46.15 5.21
N THR A 292 5.93 -45.52 4.32
CA THR A 292 4.86 -46.20 3.60
C THR A 292 5.51 -47.18 2.62
N THR A 293 5.68 -48.43 3.04
CA THR A 293 5.84 -49.57 2.14
C THR A 293 4.88 -50.67 2.57
N ALA A 294 3.65 -50.57 2.07
CA ALA A 294 2.75 -51.67 1.72
C ALA A 294 1.64 -51.08 0.83
#